data_AF-A0A950THZ4-F1
#
_entry.id   AF-A0A950THZ4-F1
#
_cell.length_a   1.000
_cell.length_b   1.000
_cell.length_c   1.000
_cell.angle_alpha   90.00
_cell.angle_beta   90.00
_cell.angle_gamma   90.00
#
_symmetry.space_group_name_H-M   'P 1'
#
loop_
_entity.id
_entity.type
_entity.pdbx_description
1 polymer ?
#
loop_
_entity_poly.entity_id
_entity_poly.type
_entity_poly.pdbx_seq_one_letter_code
_entity_poly.pdbx_strand_id
1 'polypeptide(L)'
;MSLRYDEIGQRLRVFRLQSGMNVDEIATRIGISRTALYRFEKGEVVKIETLLSLAELLGVSLPTLLGVEIEYISSAVTYFERVWQLEEKADRIVAVSSPFTFLLASNNFLTHLPELLRETGAEAGSCEPTFDHDVKRIIEILVQRRRSYEQRRPTIVNVISALDVERVLRLGLIGKVRLSPDALAERRRRARMEIEHLARIAEAEPIGVQIGVGINTPPHASFQIFRSAGRQELAISPFRIDEQPNIRFGVAMITSSDEAIAQHQKVVDEMWERALKGKEAARYLRELIVAVETEHTTAPAEATPMR
;
A
#
# COMPACT_ATOMS: atom_id res chain seq x y z
N MET A 1 24.75 -5.61 -9.58
CA MET A 1 24.08 -6.22 -10.75
C MET A 1 24.73 -5.69 -12.01
N SER A 2 25.06 -6.56 -12.97
CA SER A 2 25.53 -6.15 -14.30
C SER A 2 24.30 -5.93 -15.19
N LEU A 3 24.22 -4.81 -15.90
CA LEU A 3 23.16 -4.59 -16.90
C LEU A 3 23.33 -5.60 -18.05
N ARG A 4 22.30 -6.40 -18.31
CA ARG A 4 22.23 -7.34 -19.44
C ARG A 4 21.69 -6.62 -20.67
N TYR A 5 22.59 -6.01 -21.44
CA TYR A 5 22.22 -5.22 -22.62
C TYR A 5 21.48 -6.05 -23.68
N ASP A 6 21.75 -7.34 -23.78
CA ASP A 6 21.03 -8.30 -24.62
C ASP A 6 19.54 -8.36 -24.29
N GLU A 7 19.17 -8.38 -23.01
CA GLU A 7 17.77 -8.36 -22.58
C GLU A 7 17.10 -7.01 -22.86
N ILE A 8 17.82 -5.90 -22.69
CA ILE A 8 17.32 -4.56 -23.03
C ILE A 8 16.99 -4.49 -24.52
N GLY A 9 17.89 -4.99 -25.37
CA GLY A 9 17.69 -5.05 -26.82
C GLY A 9 16.51 -5.94 -27.21
N GLN A 10 16.36 -7.10 -26.57
CA GLN A 10 15.20 -7.98 -26.77
C GLN A 10 13.88 -7.30 -26.40
N ARG A 11 13.81 -6.62 -25.24
CA ARG A 11 12.61 -5.87 -24.82
C ARG A 11 12.30 -4.72 -25.78
N LEU A 12 13.32 -3.94 -26.18
CA LEU A 12 13.17 -2.86 -27.15
C LEU A 12 12.56 -3.37 -28.47
N ARG A 13 13.04 -4.53 -28.95
CA ARG A 13 12.50 -5.17 -30.14
C ARG A 13 11.03 -5.59 -29.96
N VAL A 14 10.67 -6.16 -28.81
CA VAL A 14 9.28 -6.53 -28.51
C VAL A 14 8.37 -5.31 -28.53
N PHE A 15 8.74 -4.23 -27.84
CA PHE A 15 7.91 -3.02 -27.78
C PHE A 15 7.81 -2.31 -29.14
N ARG A 16 8.89 -2.29 -29.93
CA ARG A 16 8.79 -1.82 -31.33
C ARG A 16 7.74 -2.61 -32.10
N LEU A 17 7.82 -3.94 -32.07
CA LEU A 17 6.88 -4.78 -32.81
C LEU A 17 5.43 -4.57 -32.34
N GLN A 18 5.21 -4.40 -31.03
CA GLN A 18 3.89 -4.11 -30.46
C GLN A 18 3.34 -2.74 -30.88
N SER A 19 4.21 -1.73 -31.01
CA SER A 19 3.80 -0.38 -31.43
C SER A 19 3.29 -0.30 -32.88
N GLY A 20 3.54 -1.33 -33.70
CA GLY A 20 3.18 -1.35 -35.12
C GLY A 20 4.01 -0.43 -36.02
N MET A 21 4.91 0.38 -35.46
CA MET A 21 5.81 1.26 -36.22
C MET A 21 6.94 0.46 -36.90
N ASN A 22 7.29 0.88 -38.12
CA ASN A 22 8.43 0.30 -38.81
C ASN A 22 9.76 0.89 -38.30
N VAL A 23 10.88 0.24 -38.65
CA VAL A 23 12.22 0.62 -38.15
C VAL A 23 12.62 2.02 -38.63
N ASP A 24 12.21 2.42 -39.83
CA ASP A 24 12.57 3.71 -40.42
C ASP A 24 11.79 4.86 -39.76
N GLU A 25 10.52 4.62 -39.40
CA GLU A 25 9.69 5.57 -38.67
C GLU A 25 10.27 5.88 -37.28
N ILE A 26 10.64 4.85 -36.53
CA ILE A 26 11.24 5.03 -35.19
C ILE A 26 12.59 5.71 -35.30
N ALA A 27 13.46 5.25 -36.22
CA ALA A 27 14.78 5.82 -36.42
C ALA A 27 14.69 7.33 -36.75
N THR A 28 13.74 7.71 -37.61
CA THR A 28 13.50 9.10 -37.99
C THR A 28 12.99 9.94 -36.83
N ARG A 29 12.02 9.45 -36.06
CA ARG A 29 11.45 10.19 -34.91
C ARG A 29 12.45 10.40 -33.78
N ILE A 30 13.34 9.44 -33.56
CA ILE A 30 14.38 9.50 -32.52
C ILE A 30 15.64 10.24 -33.01
N GLY A 31 15.82 10.41 -34.33
CA GLY A 31 17.02 11.04 -34.90
C GLY A 31 18.25 10.12 -34.91
N ILE A 32 18.05 8.81 -35.07
CA ILE A 32 19.11 7.79 -35.16
C ILE A 32 19.08 7.09 -36.51
N SER A 33 20.16 6.37 -36.87
CA SER A 33 20.16 5.54 -38.08
C SER A 33 19.42 4.22 -37.87
N ARG A 34 18.86 3.65 -38.95
CA ARG A 34 18.27 2.30 -38.96
C ARG A 34 19.24 1.24 -38.40
N THR A 35 20.52 1.35 -38.78
CA THR A 35 21.58 0.46 -38.31
C THR A 35 21.81 0.58 -36.81
N ALA A 36 21.75 1.80 -36.25
CA ALA A 36 21.86 2.00 -34.81
C ALA A 36 20.71 1.31 -34.06
N LEU A 37 19.47 1.46 -34.54
CA LEU A 37 18.31 0.80 -33.95
C LEU A 37 18.46 -0.74 -33.94
N TYR A 38 18.95 -1.35 -35.03
CA TYR A 38 19.22 -2.80 -35.05
C TYR A 38 20.30 -3.24 -34.07
N ARG A 39 21.35 -2.43 -33.87
CA ARG A 39 22.40 -2.71 -32.90
C ARG A 39 21.87 -2.65 -31.47
N PHE A 40 21.02 -1.67 -31.20
CA PHE A 40 20.34 -1.53 -29.91
C PHE A 40 19.46 -2.76 -29.62
N GLU A 41 18.67 -3.22 -30.61
CA GLU A 41 17.86 -4.43 -30.49
C GLU A 41 18.67 -5.73 -30.29
N LYS A 42 19.95 -5.74 -30.68
CA LYS A 42 20.88 -6.86 -30.44
C LYS A 42 21.58 -6.76 -29.09
N GLY A 43 21.37 -5.68 -28.33
CA GLY A 43 21.96 -5.47 -27.03
C GLY A 43 23.36 -4.86 -27.05
N GLU A 44 23.67 -4.05 -28.06
CA GLU A 44 24.82 -3.15 -27.96
C GLU A 44 24.54 -2.01 -26.97
N VAL A 45 25.59 -1.45 -26.37
CA VAL A 45 25.47 -0.36 -25.39
C VAL A 45 24.83 0.87 -26.03
N VAL A 46 23.77 1.37 -25.40
CA VAL A 46 23.00 2.53 -25.85
C VAL A 46 23.16 3.65 -24.84
N LYS A 47 23.23 4.89 -25.34
CA LYS A 47 23.18 6.08 -24.46
C LYS A 47 21.83 6.16 -23.75
N ILE A 48 21.86 6.57 -22.50
CA ILE A 48 20.65 6.63 -21.67
C ILE A 48 19.61 7.60 -22.25
N GLU A 49 20.03 8.72 -22.86
CA GLU A 49 19.10 9.68 -23.48
C GLU A 49 18.36 9.08 -24.67
N THR A 50 19.04 8.23 -25.46
CA THR A 50 18.43 7.53 -26.59
C THR A 50 17.45 6.45 -26.11
N LEU A 51 17.78 5.72 -25.05
CA LEU A 51 16.85 4.76 -24.43
C LEU A 51 15.62 5.46 -23.86
N LEU A 52 15.77 6.63 -23.22
CA LEU A 52 14.66 7.45 -22.73
C LEU A 52 13.73 7.87 -23.87
N SER A 53 14.30 8.38 -24.96
CA SER A 53 13.53 8.82 -26.13
C SER A 53 12.77 7.65 -26.78
N LEU A 54 13.41 6.48 -26.86
CA LEU A 54 12.78 5.25 -27.34
C LEU A 54 11.66 4.79 -26.41
N ALA A 55 11.86 4.85 -25.09
CA ALA A 55 10.85 4.48 -24.10
C ALA A 55 9.60 5.37 -24.24
N GLU A 56 9.79 6.69 -24.30
CA GLU A 56 8.73 7.68 -24.48
C GLU A 56 7.97 7.46 -25.80
N LEU A 57 8.69 7.28 -26.91
CA LEU A 57 8.07 7.02 -28.23
C LEU A 57 7.28 5.71 -28.26
N LEU A 58 7.73 4.69 -27.53
CA LEU A 58 7.08 3.37 -27.47
C LEU A 58 5.99 3.29 -26.39
N GLY A 59 5.78 4.36 -25.60
CA GLY A 59 4.79 4.38 -24.52
C GLY A 59 5.13 3.44 -23.37
N VAL A 60 6.42 3.26 -23.07
CA VAL A 60 6.90 2.43 -21.94
C VAL A 60 7.88 3.21 -21.07
N SER A 61 8.04 2.78 -19.81
CA SER A 61 9.01 3.42 -18.92
C SER A 61 10.46 3.00 -19.26
N LEU A 62 11.46 3.85 -18.99
CA LEU A 62 12.86 3.43 -19.07
C LEU A 62 13.15 2.19 -18.18
N PRO A 63 12.66 2.12 -16.92
CA PRO A 63 12.73 0.91 -16.09
C PRO A 63 12.22 -0.35 -16.81
N THR A 64 11.14 -0.26 -17.58
CA THR A 64 10.60 -1.34 -18.44
C THR A 64 11.62 -1.84 -19.45
N LEU A 65 12.26 -0.94 -20.19
CA LEU A 65 13.33 -1.32 -21.12
C LEU A 65 14.53 -1.92 -20.39
N LEU A 66 14.92 -1.33 -19.27
CA LEU A 66 16.06 -1.78 -18.46
C LEU A 66 15.79 -3.11 -17.73
N GLY A 67 14.53 -3.56 -17.65
CA GLY A 67 14.13 -4.72 -16.85
C GLY A 67 14.21 -4.48 -15.35
N VAL A 68 14.15 -3.20 -14.93
CA VAL A 68 14.22 -2.76 -13.53
C VAL A 68 12.90 -2.09 -13.16
N GLU A 69 11.77 -2.69 -13.53
CA GLU A 69 10.43 -2.10 -13.39
C GLU A 69 9.95 -1.94 -11.95
N ILE A 70 10.58 -2.67 -11.04
CA ILE A 70 10.10 -2.84 -9.67
C ILE A 70 11.26 -2.53 -8.71
N GLU A 71 11.06 -1.54 -7.86
CA GLU A 71 11.86 -1.34 -6.66
C GLU A 71 11.48 -2.43 -5.65
N TYR A 72 12.40 -3.36 -5.37
CA TYR A 72 12.23 -4.39 -4.33
C TYR A 72 12.83 -3.89 -3.02
N ILE A 73 12.00 -3.76 -2.00
CA ILE A 73 12.38 -3.21 -0.69
C ILE A 73 12.13 -4.27 0.38
N SER A 74 13.20 -4.77 0.99
CA SER A 74 13.14 -5.80 2.04
C SER A 74 13.16 -5.25 3.47
N SER A 75 13.30 -3.93 3.64
CA SER A 75 13.27 -3.26 4.94
C SER A 75 11.98 -2.46 5.09
N ALA A 76 11.26 -2.68 6.20
CA ALA A 76 10.07 -1.89 6.54
C ALA A 76 10.39 -0.40 6.70
N VAL A 77 11.54 -0.06 7.30
CA VAL A 77 12.02 1.32 7.45
C VAL A 77 12.16 1.99 6.09
N THR A 78 12.89 1.35 5.16
CA THR A 78 13.09 1.87 3.81
C THR A 78 11.77 1.97 3.05
N TYR A 79 10.86 1.00 3.24
CA TYR A 79 9.56 1.02 2.59
C TYR A 79 8.72 2.22 3.05
N PHE A 80 8.61 2.46 4.35
CA PHE A 80 7.82 3.58 4.87
C PHE A 80 8.43 4.95 4.51
N GLU A 81 9.76 5.05 4.46
CA GLU A 81 10.45 6.25 3.96
C GLU A 81 10.11 6.49 2.48
N ARG A 82 10.14 5.43 1.65
CA ARG A 82 9.83 5.54 0.23
C ARG A 82 8.36 5.91 0.00
N VAL A 83 7.42 5.29 0.73
CA VAL A 83 6.00 5.68 0.71
C VAL A 83 5.81 7.14 1.11
N TRP A 84 6.51 7.62 2.14
CA TRP A 84 6.44 9.03 2.52
C TRP A 84 6.86 9.96 1.38
N GLN A 85 7.95 9.67 0.68
CA GLN A 85 8.40 10.47 -0.48
C GLN A 85 7.40 10.46 -1.64
N LEU A 86 6.64 9.38 -1.81
CA LEU A 86 5.56 9.29 -2.80
C LEU A 86 4.36 10.12 -2.37
N GLU A 87 3.94 10.00 -1.10
CA GLU A 87 2.84 10.77 -0.51
C GLU A 87 3.10 12.28 -0.56
N GLU A 88 4.33 12.70 -0.29
CA GLU A 88 4.72 14.12 -0.30
C GLU A 88 4.48 14.77 -1.67
N LYS A 89 4.61 14.00 -2.75
CA LYS A 89 4.47 14.46 -4.14
C LYS A 89 3.10 14.19 -4.74
N ALA A 90 2.33 13.29 -4.14
CA ALA A 90 1.03 12.88 -4.67
C ALA A 90 0.01 14.03 -4.56
N ASP A 91 -0.80 14.15 -5.61
CA ASP A 91 -2.02 14.97 -5.63
C ASP A 91 -3.25 14.10 -5.32
N ARG A 92 -3.19 12.80 -5.67
CA ARG A 92 -4.20 11.80 -5.35
C ARG A 92 -3.56 10.47 -4.93
N ILE A 93 -4.11 9.87 -3.89
CA ILE A 93 -3.74 8.56 -3.35
C ILE A 93 -4.98 7.67 -3.42
N VAL A 94 -4.84 6.50 -4.02
CA VAL A 94 -5.85 5.44 -3.98
C VAL A 94 -5.28 4.29 -3.18
N ALA A 95 -5.95 3.90 -2.10
CA ALA A 95 -5.44 2.88 -1.19
C ALA A 95 -6.47 1.77 -0.99
N VAL A 96 -6.09 0.53 -1.33
CA VAL A 96 -6.80 -0.68 -0.89
C VAL A 96 -6.07 -1.19 0.34
N SER A 97 -6.67 -1.01 1.51
CA SER A 97 -6.03 -1.23 2.80
C SER A 97 -6.90 -2.05 3.74
N SER A 98 -6.25 -2.71 4.69
CA SER A 98 -6.88 -3.59 5.66
C SER A 98 -6.43 -3.19 7.06
N PRO A 99 -7.32 -2.83 8.01
CA PRO A 99 -8.71 -2.43 7.83
C PRO A 99 -8.85 -0.93 7.51
N PHE A 100 -7.75 -0.15 7.51
CA PHE A 100 -7.77 1.29 7.21
C PHE A 100 -6.41 1.79 6.72
N THR A 101 -6.41 2.98 6.11
CA THR A 101 -5.17 3.64 5.72
C THR A 101 -4.62 4.51 6.85
N PHE A 102 -3.30 4.46 7.05
CA PHE A 102 -2.60 5.20 8.10
C PHE A 102 -2.89 6.70 8.07
N LEU A 103 -3.00 7.32 6.88
CA LEU A 103 -3.21 8.77 6.76
C LEU A 103 -4.59 9.22 7.25
N LEU A 104 -5.56 8.31 7.34
CA LEU A 104 -6.90 8.56 7.86
C LEU A 104 -7.11 8.02 9.28
N ALA A 105 -6.07 7.45 9.89
CA ALA A 105 -6.17 6.91 11.24
C ALA A 105 -6.28 8.03 12.29
N SER A 106 -6.79 7.72 13.48
CA SER A 106 -6.92 8.68 14.57
C SER A 106 -5.56 8.99 15.24
N ASN A 107 -5.49 10.12 15.96
CA ASN A 107 -4.33 10.41 16.82
C ASN A 107 -4.14 9.37 17.93
N ASN A 108 -5.23 8.80 18.43
CA ASN A 108 -5.20 7.76 19.45
C ASN A 108 -4.48 6.50 18.93
N PHE A 109 -4.71 6.13 17.67
CA PHE A 109 -3.98 5.04 17.03
C PHE A 109 -2.48 5.32 16.98
N LEU A 110 -2.06 6.52 16.55
CA LEU A 110 -0.65 6.92 16.53
C LEU A 110 0.03 6.80 17.90
N THR A 111 -0.66 7.20 18.97
CA THR A 111 -0.12 7.15 20.34
C THR A 111 0.20 5.72 20.78
N HIS A 112 -0.60 4.74 20.37
CA HIS A 112 -0.46 3.35 20.79
C HIS A 112 0.34 2.48 19.83
N LEU A 113 0.59 2.97 18.61
CA LEU A 113 1.32 2.23 17.60
C LEU A 113 2.74 1.78 18.03
N PRO A 114 3.54 2.56 18.78
CA PRO A 114 4.85 2.10 19.25
C PRO A 114 4.79 0.87 20.16
N GLU A 115 3.74 0.74 20.98
CA GLU A 115 3.51 -0.44 21.82
C GLU A 115 3.18 -1.64 20.92
N LEU A 116 2.22 -1.45 20.01
CA LEU A 116 1.73 -2.45 19.08
C LEU A 116 2.85 -3.02 18.19
N LEU A 117 3.73 -2.18 17.63
CA LEU A 117 4.84 -2.64 16.79
C LEU A 117 5.89 -3.42 17.59
N ARG A 118 6.22 -3.00 18.82
CA ARG A 118 7.22 -3.70 19.64
C ARG A 118 6.78 -5.12 20.00
N GLU A 119 5.49 -5.34 20.18
CA GLU A 119 4.94 -6.68 20.48
C GLU A 119 5.24 -7.70 19.38
N THR A 120 5.36 -7.27 18.12
CA THR A 120 5.63 -8.17 16.99
C THR A 120 7.04 -8.75 16.96
N GLY A 121 7.98 -8.16 17.70
CA GLY A 121 9.35 -8.68 17.84
C GLY A 121 9.62 -9.35 19.19
N ALA A 122 8.63 -9.41 20.08
CA ALA A 122 8.81 -9.80 21.49
C ALA A 122 8.56 -11.30 21.76
N GLU A 123 8.94 -12.20 20.84
CA GLU A 123 8.93 -13.64 21.14
C GLU A 123 10.22 -14.05 21.88
N ALA A 124 10.03 -14.52 23.13
CA ALA A 124 11.02 -15.19 23.98
C ALA A 124 12.34 -14.44 24.30
N GLY A 125 12.23 -13.30 24.99
CA GLY A 125 13.25 -12.92 26.00
C GLY A 125 14.40 -12.01 25.58
N SER A 126 14.48 -11.57 24.31
CA SER A 126 15.38 -10.48 23.93
C SER A 126 14.77 -9.61 22.84
N CYS A 127 14.56 -8.32 23.14
CA CYS A 127 14.42 -7.32 22.08
C CYS A 127 15.77 -7.21 21.40
N GLU A 128 15.87 -7.65 20.15
CA GLU A 128 17.01 -7.38 19.29
C GLU A 128 17.24 -5.85 19.26
N PRO A 129 18.39 -5.30 19.67
CA PRO A 129 18.61 -3.85 19.74
C PRO A 129 18.35 -3.13 18.41
N THR A 130 18.57 -3.83 17.30
CA THR A 130 18.27 -3.41 15.92
C THR A 130 16.77 -3.24 15.69
N PHE A 131 15.93 -4.12 16.23
CA PHE A 131 14.48 -4.08 16.04
C PHE A 131 13.83 -2.90 16.76
N ASP A 132 14.22 -2.60 18.01
CA ASP A 132 13.68 -1.43 18.71
C ASP A 132 14.13 -0.11 18.04
N HIS A 133 15.35 -0.08 17.49
CA HIS A 133 15.81 1.02 16.64
C HIS A 133 14.93 1.19 15.39
N ASP A 134 14.64 0.10 14.69
CA ASP A 134 13.77 0.14 13.50
C ASP A 134 12.35 0.59 13.85
N VAL A 135 11.77 0.13 14.97
CA VAL A 135 10.47 0.61 15.45
C VAL A 135 10.51 2.12 15.70
N LYS A 136 11.53 2.64 16.40
CA LYS A 136 11.68 4.09 16.63
C LYS A 136 11.74 4.86 15.32
N ARG A 137 12.55 4.39 14.37
CA ARG A 137 12.69 5.03 13.06
C ARG A 137 11.40 5.01 12.25
N ILE A 138 10.66 3.90 12.27
CA ILE A 138 9.34 3.81 11.62
C ILE A 138 8.38 4.81 12.24
N ILE A 139 8.31 4.91 13.57
CA ILE A 139 7.42 5.86 14.24
C ILE A 139 7.77 7.31 13.86
N GLU A 140 9.06 7.67 13.79
CA GLU A 140 9.49 8.98 13.30
C GLU A 140 8.97 9.27 11.90
N ILE A 141 9.14 8.31 10.96
CA ILE A 141 8.65 8.43 9.58
C ILE A 141 7.12 8.60 9.56
N LEU A 142 6.38 7.79 10.32
CA LEU A 142 4.93 7.85 10.40
C LEU A 142 4.41 9.20 10.93
N VAL A 143 5.09 9.78 11.92
CA VAL A 143 4.78 11.13 12.40
C VAL A 143 5.00 12.17 11.30
N GLN A 144 6.10 12.08 10.54
CA GLN A 144 6.35 13.01 9.42
C GLN A 144 5.33 12.84 8.28
N ARG A 145 4.94 11.60 7.97
CA ARG A 145 3.87 11.29 7.00
C ARG A 145 2.57 11.97 7.39
N ARG A 146 2.17 11.88 8.67
CA ARG A 146 0.96 12.56 9.18
C ARG A 146 1.04 14.07 9.00
N ARG A 147 2.16 14.69 9.37
CA ARG A 147 2.37 16.13 9.23
C ARG A 147 2.32 16.58 7.76
N SER A 148 2.97 15.82 6.88
CA SER A 148 3.00 16.12 5.43
C SER A 148 1.58 16.07 4.83
N TYR A 149 0.80 15.06 5.22
CA TYR A 149 -0.60 14.94 4.83
C TYR A 149 -1.45 16.12 5.33
N GLU A 150 -1.28 16.54 6.60
CA GLU A 150 -2.06 17.64 7.16
C GLU A 150 -1.81 18.99 6.46
N GLN A 151 -0.59 19.19 5.95
CA GLN A 151 -0.17 20.40 5.23
C GLN A 151 -0.69 20.44 3.79
N ARG A 152 -0.58 19.34 3.04
CA ARG A 152 -0.95 19.30 1.61
C ARG A 152 -2.36 18.80 1.34
N ARG A 153 -2.87 17.91 2.18
CA ARG A 153 -4.17 17.22 2.05
C ARG A 153 -4.44 16.72 0.63
N PRO A 154 -3.59 15.84 0.08
CA PRO A 154 -3.87 15.21 -1.21
C PRO A 154 -5.20 14.45 -1.16
N THR A 155 -5.84 14.27 -2.32
CA THR A 155 -7.10 13.55 -2.38
C THR A 155 -6.87 12.07 -2.05
N ILE A 156 -7.61 11.50 -1.10
CA ILE A 156 -7.55 10.09 -0.73
C ILE A 156 -8.86 9.40 -1.11
N VAL A 157 -8.75 8.35 -1.91
CA VAL A 157 -9.81 7.35 -2.08
C VAL A 157 -9.34 6.08 -1.39
N ASN A 158 -10.04 5.68 -0.34
CA ASN A 158 -9.70 4.50 0.43
C ASN A 158 -10.79 3.43 0.29
N VAL A 159 -10.39 2.22 -0.06
CA VAL A 159 -11.27 1.05 -0.09
C VAL A 159 -10.83 0.10 1.01
N ILE A 160 -11.75 -0.18 1.93
CA ILE A 160 -11.53 -1.08 3.06
C ILE A 160 -12.50 -2.24 3.01
N SER A 161 -12.17 -3.30 3.73
CA SER A 161 -12.96 -4.53 3.80
C SER A 161 -13.80 -4.60 5.05
N ALA A 162 -15.09 -4.87 4.91
CA ALA A 162 -15.97 -5.21 6.01
C ALA A 162 -15.45 -6.41 6.82
N LEU A 163 -14.90 -7.42 6.14
CA LEU A 163 -14.38 -8.63 6.76
C LEU A 163 -13.17 -8.34 7.65
N ASP A 164 -12.28 -7.44 7.20
CA ASP A 164 -11.10 -7.06 8.00
C ASP A 164 -11.49 -6.11 9.13
N VAL A 165 -12.49 -5.23 8.92
CA VAL A 165 -13.08 -4.42 9.99
C VAL A 165 -13.67 -5.32 11.07
N GLU A 166 -14.43 -6.35 10.69
CA GLU A 166 -15.00 -7.29 11.66
C GLU A 166 -13.90 -8.06 12.39
N ARG A 167 -12.86 -8.50 11.67
CA ARG A 167 -11.73 -9.19 12.28
C ARG A 167 -11.05 -8.33 13.34
N VAL A 168 -10.74 -7.05 13.04
CA VAL A 168 -10.06 -6.16 14.00
C VAL A 168 -10.95 -5.82 15.19
N LEU A 169 -12.26 -5.76 15.00
CA LEU A 169 -13.21 -5.58 16.11
C LEU A 169 -13.22 -6.80 17.05
N ARG A 170 -13.10 -8.02 16.50
CA ARG A 170 -13.09 -9.27 17.26
C ARG A 170 -11.75 -9.54 17.95
N LEU A 171 -10.64 -9.31 17.26
CA LEU A 171 -9.30 -9.59 17.78
C LEU A 171 -8.74 -8.41 18.59
N GLY A 172 -9.11 -7.18 18.23
CA GLY A 172 -8.44 -5.96 18.70
C GLY A 172 -7.15 -5.68 17.94
N LEU A 173 -6.55 -4.52 18.21
CA LEU A 173 -5.22 -4.16 17.68
C LEU A 173 -4.13 -4.88 18.50
N ILE A 174 -3.67 -6.02 18.01
CA ILE A 174 -2.74 -6.91 18.73
C ILE A 174 -1.43 -7.09 17.96
N GLY A 175 -0.29 -7.02 18.64
CA GLY A 175 1.01 -7.35 18.05
C GLY A 175 1.51 -8.74 18.45
N LYS A 176 0.80 -9.42 19.37
CA LYS A 176 1.07 -10.79 19.82
C LYS A 176 -0.24 -11.51 20.15
N VAL A 177 -0.24 -12.83 19.99
CA VAL A 177 -1.45 -13.66 20.13
C VAL A 177 -1.88 -13.83 21.59
N ARG A 178 -0.92 -13.90 22.52
CA ARG A 178 -1.21 -14.17 23.94
C ARG A 178 -1.20 -12.87 24.74
N LEU A 179 -2.39 -12.40 25.10
CA LEU A 179 -2.63 -11.24 25.95
C LEU A 179 -3.46 -11.64 27.17
N SER A 180 -3.34 -10.90 28.27
CA SER A 180 -4.27 -11.04 29.40
C SER A 180 -5.68 -10.62 28.97
N PRO A 181 -6.74 -11.12 29.65
CA PRO A 181 -8.11 -10.70 29.35
C PRO A 181 -8.31 -9.18 29.36
N ASP A 182 -7.71 -8.49 30.34
CA ASP A 182 -7.79 -7.02 30.45
C ASP A 182 -7.10 -6.32 29.29
N ALA A 183 -5.91 -6.79 28.89
CA ALA A 183 -5.20 -6.24 27.74
C ALA A 183 -5.98 -6.46 26.45
N LEU A 184 -6.56 -7.64 26.26
CA LEU A 184 -7.41 -7.94 25.10
C LEU A 184 -8.65 -7.04 25.05
N ALA A 185 -9.32 -6.82 26.18
CA ALA A 185 -10.45 -5.91 26.27
C ALA A 185 -10.07 -4.47 25.92
N GLU A 186 -8.91 -3.99 26.39
CA GLU A 186 -8.35 -2.69 25.99
C GLU A 186 -8.04 -2.64 24.49
N ARG A 187 -7.42 -3.68 23.91
CA ARG A 187 -7.11 -3.70 22.46
C ARG A 187 -8.35 -3.71 21.58
N ARG A 188 -9.42 -4.40 21.99
CA ARG A 188 -10.74 -4.35 21.33
C ARG A 188 -11.39 -2.98 21.43
N ARG A 189 -11.32 -2.33 22.61
CA ARG A 189 -11.79 -0.95 22.80
C ARG A 189 -11.05 0.02 21.87
N ARG A 190 -9.72 -0.10 21.74
CA ARG A 190 -8.93 0.72 20.80
C ARG A 190 -9.35 0.49 19.34
N ALA A 191 -9.53 -0.77 18.93
CA ALA A 191 -10.04 -1.10 17.60
C ALA A 191 -11.41 -0.46 17.35
N ARG A 192 -12.35 -0.59 18.28
CA ARG A 192 -13.68 0.05 18.20
C ARG A 192 -13.55 1.56 17.98
N MET A 193 -12.79 2.26 18.82
CA MET A 193 -12.62 3.72 18.70
C MET A 193 -12.08 4.14 17.32
N GLU A 194 -11.20 3.31 16.74
CA GLU A 194 -10.64 3.54 15.41
C GLU A 194 -11.69 3.33 14.31
N ILE A 195 -12.48 2.26 14.38
CA ILE A 195 -13.56 2.03 13.41
C ILE A 195 -14.66 3.09 13.52
N GLU A 196 -14.98 3.56 14.73
CA GLU A 196 -15.87 4.71 14.92
C GLU A 196 -15.32 5.99 14.30
N HIS A 197 -14.00 6.20 14.38
CA HIS A 197 -13.34 7.34 13.75
C HIS A 197 -13.50 7.29 12.22
N LEU A 198 -13.28 6.12 11.62
CA LEU A 198 -13.50 5.92 10.18
C LEU A 198 -14.97 6.12 9.79
N ALA A 199 -15.92 5.63 10.61
CA ALA A 199 -17.34 5.86 10.37
C ALA A 199 -17.69 7.36 10.38
N ARG A 200 -17.07 8.15 11.28
CA ARG A 200 -17.23 9.61 11.28
C ARG A 200 -16.66 10.26 10.01
N ILE A 201 -15.49 9.82 9.53
CA ILE A 201 -14.91 10.34 8.28
C ILE A 201 -15.78 9.96 7.08
N ALA A 202 -16.23 8.70 7.01
CA ALA A 202 -17.09 8.20 5.95
C ALA A 202 -18.42 8.97 5.88
N GLU A 203 -19.00 9.34 7.02
CA GLU A 203 -20.23 10.15 7.07
C GLU A 203 -20.01 11.63 6.75
N ALA A 204 -18.89 12.21 7.20
CA ALA A 204 -18.60 13.62 7.02
C ALA A 204 -18.15 13.98 5.61
N GLU A 205 -17.56 13.02 4.87
CA GLU A 205 -17.03 13.19 3.51
C GLU A 205 -16.22 14.49 3.36
N PRO A 206 -15.18 14.70 4.18
CA PRO A 206 -14.41 15.95 4.11
C PRO A 206 -13.78 16.09 2.72
N ILE A 207 -13.63 17.34 2.27
CA ILE A 207 -13.12 17.64 0.92
C ILE A 207 -11.83 16.87 0.66
N GLY A 208 -11.83 16.11 -0.43
CA GLY A 208 -10.69 15.31 -0.87
C GLY A 208 -10.59 13.93 -0.21
N VAL A 209 -11.52 13.50 0.64
CA VAL A 209 -11.48 12.15 1.24
C VAL A 209 -12.75 11.39 0.93
N GLN A 210 -12.60 10.17 0.41
CA GLN A 210 -13.70 9.24 0.19
C GLN A 210 -13.33 7.86 0.71
N ILE A 211 -14.24 7.23 1.45
CA ILE A 211 -14.07 5.88 2.00
C ILE A 211 -15.16 4.98 1.43
N GLY A 212 -14.74 3.86 0.85
CA GLY A 212 -15.60 2.78 0.38
C GLY A 212 -15.42 1.55 1.27
N VAL A 213 -16.53 0.98 1.75
CA VAL A 213 -16.54 -0.26 2.52
C VAL A 213 -17.02 -1.40 1.62
N GLY A 214 -16.07 -2.25 1.19
CA GLY A 214 -16.34 -3.44 0.40
C GLY A 214 -16.88 -4.57 1.27
N ILE A 215 -17.95 -5.21 0.82
CA ILE A 215 -18.61 -6.33 1.54
C ILE A 215 -18.03 -7.70 1.11
N ASN A 216 -17.37 -7.75 -0.05
CA ASN A 216 -16.77 -8.97 -0.58
C ASN A 216 -15.40 -9.26 0.06
N THR A 217 -14.92 -10.49 -0.12
CA THR A 217 -13.57 -10.90 0.29
C THR A 217 -12.53 -9.97 -0.32
N PRO A 218 -11.67 -9.32 0.50
CA PRO A 218 -10.65 -8.43 -0.01
C PRO A 218 -9.51 -9.19 -0.67
N PRO A 219 -8.72 -8.52 -1.53
CA PRO A 219 -7.42 -9.05 -1.90
C PRO A 219 -6.54 -9.19 -0.64
N HIS A 220 -5.76 -10.27 -0.58
CA HIS A 220 -4.83 -10.50 0.54
C HIS A 220 -3.64 -9.51 0.55
N ALA A 221 -3.39 -8.83 -0.57
CA ALA A 221 -2.34 -7.83 -0.70
C ALA A 221 -2.93 -6.42 -0.64
N SER A 222 -2.46 -5.61 0.30
CA SER A 222 -2.71 -4.17 0.31
C SER A 222 -1.82 -3.46 -0.71
N PHE A 223 -2.39 -2.49 -1.41
CA PHE A 223 -1.64 -1.68 -2.36
C PHE A 223 -2.13 -0.23 -2.38
N GLN A 224 -1.26 0.65 -2.85
CA GLN A 224 -1.52 2.07 -2.99
C GLN A 224 -1.07 2.55 -4.36
N ILE A 225 -1.90 3.36 -5.02
CA ILE A 225 -1.57 4.06 -6.26
C ILE A 225 -1.41 5.54 -5.92
N PHE A 226 -0.21 6.06 -6.11
CA PHE A 226 0.13 7.47 -5.96
C PHE A 226 0.08 8.13 -7.34
N ARG A 227 -0.61 9.26 -7.44
CA ARG A 227 -0.72 10.04 -8.66
C ARG A 227 -0.24 11.46 -8.41
N SER A 228 0.66 11.92 -9.27
CA SER A 228 1.15 13.30 -9.32
C SER A 228 1.11 13.78 -10.78
N ALA A 229 1.34 15.07 -11.01
CA ALA A 229 1.39 15.63 -12.36
C ALA A 229 2.31 14.83 -13.31
N GLY A 230 1.70 14.07 -14.22
CA GLY A 230 2.39 13.27 -15.24
C GLY A 230 3.08 11.99 -14.75
N ARG A 231 2.89 11.56 -13.49
CA ARG A 231 3.52 10.34 -12.95
C ARG A 231 2.59 9.56 -12.04
N GLN A 232 2.62 8.23 -12.19
CA GLN A 232 1.88 7.30 -11.34
C GLN A 232 2.82 6.21 -10.81
N GLU A 233 2.64 5.84 -9.55
CA GLU A 233 3.43 4.81 -8.89
C GLU A 233 2.50 3.89 -8.09
N LEU A 234 2.68 2.58 -8.24
CA LEU A 234 1.99 1.55 -7.48
C LEU A 234 2.95 0.98 -6.43
N ALA A 235 2.52 0.96 -5.18
CA ALA A 235 3.21 0.28 -4.10
C ALA A 235 2.38 -0.90 -3.58
N ILE A 236 2.97 -2.08 -3.53
CA ILE A 236 2.41 -3.29 -2.94
C ILE A 236 3.30 -3.67 -1.76
N SER A 237 2.73 -3.93 -0.59
CA SER A 237 3.54 -4.17 0.60
C SER A 237 3.03 -5.30 1.47
N PRO A 238 3.93 -6.20 1.92
CA PRO A 238 3.67 -7.11 3.02
C PRO A 238 3.85 -6.44 4.39
N PHE A 239 4.44 -5.24 4.44
CA PHE A 239 4.65 -4.51 5.68
C PHE A 239 3.37 -3.77 6.09
N ARG A 240 2.92 -4.03 7.31
CA ARG A 240 1.64 -3.56 7.85
C ARG A 240 1.82 -3.02 9.26
N ILE A 241 0.96 -2.08 9.64
CA ILE A 241 1.01 -1.42 10.96
C ILE A 241 -0.33 -1.50 11.72
N ASP A 242 -1.25 -2.31 11.22
CA ASP A 242 -2.67 -2.36 11.60
C ASP A 242 -3.00 -3.56 12.53
N GLU A 243 -3.99 -4.39 12.20
CA GLU A 243 -4.57 -5.44 13.05
C GLU A 243 -3.56 -6.56 13.38
N GLN A 244 -2.60 -6.80 12.50
CA GLN A 244 -1.48 -7.72 12.71
C GLN A 244 -0.24 -7.13 12.06
N PRO A 245 0.47 -6.24 12.77
CA PRO A 245 1.59 -5.54 12.19
C PRO A 245 2.69 -6.51 11.76
N ASN A 246 3.30 -6.20 10.63
CA ASN A 246 4.47 -6.89 10.14
C ASN A 246 5.47 -5.84 9.67
N ILE A 247 6.57 -5.72 10.38
CA ILE A 247 7.69 -4.84 10.01
C ILE A 247 9.01 -5.62 9.91
N ARG A 248 8.95 -6.97 9.95
CA ARG A 248 10.14 -7.84 10.00
C ARG A 248 10.40 -8.54 8.67
N PHE A 249 9.37 -9.13 8.07
CA PHE A 249 9.56 -10.07 6.97
C PHE A 249 8.72 -9.69 5.76
N GLY A 250 9.36 -9.70 4.59
CA GLY A 250 8.69 -9.52 3.33
C GLY A 250 9.51 -8.65 2.38
N VAL A 251 9.00 -8.54 1.15
CA VAL A 251 9.55 -7.66 0.13
C VAL A 251 8.40 -6.82 -0.40
N ALA A 252 8.47 -5.52 -0.15
CA ALA A 252 7.60 -4.56 -0.79
C ALA A 252 8.08 -4.31 -2.23
N MET A 253 7.13 -4.00 -3.09
CA MET A 253 7.35 -3.72 -4.51
C MET A 253 6.78 -2.36 -4.84
N ILE A 254 7.57 -1.51 -5.49
CA ILE A 254 7.10 -0.22 -6.01
C ILE A 254 7.41 -0.15 -7.50
N THR A 255 6.43 0.19 -8.32
CA THR A 255 6.58 0.24 -9.78
C THR A 255 5.89 1.46 -10.37
N SER A 256 6.40 1.92 -11.51
CA SER A 256 5.76 2.91 -12.37
C SER A 256 5.23 2.30 -13.67
N SER A 257 5.08 0.97 -13.73
CA SER A 257 4.53 0.26 -14.89
C SER A 257 3.06 0.62 -15.09
N ASP A 258 2.75 1.22 -16.25
CA ASP A 258 1.38 1.58 -16.64
C ASP A 258 0.46 0.37 -16.69
N GLU A 259 0.97 -0.79 -17.13
CA GLU A 259 0.20 -2.04 -17.16
C GLU A 259 -0.17 -2.46 -15.73
N ALA A 260 0.80 -2.52 -14.82
CA ALA A 260 0.56 -2.92 -13.44
C ALA A 260 -0.44 -1.97 -12.77
N ILE A 261 -0.27 -0.65 -12.96
CA ILE A 261 -1.15 0.37 -12.42
C ILE A 261 -2.56 0.25 -13.02
N ALA A 262 -2.69 0.04 -14.33
CA ALA A 262 -3.99 -0.11 -14.99
C ALA A 262 -4.76 -1.34 -14.49
N GLN A 263 -4.10 -2.48 -14.29
CA GLN A 263 -4.76 -3.68 -13.75
C GLN A 263 -5.20 -3.48 -12.31
N HIS A 264 -4.35 -2.88 -11.46
CA HIS A 264 -4.72 -2.57 -10.07
C HIS A 264 -5.84 -1.52 -10.00
N GLN A 265 -5.86 -0.55 -10.91
CA GLN A 265 -6.93 0.43 -10.99
C GLN A 265 -8.26 -0.21 -11.35
N LYS A 266 -8.30 -1.17 -12.29
CA LYS A 266 -9.54 -1.92 -12.58
C LYS A 266 -10.09 -2.64 -11.35
N VAL A 267 -9.21 -3.27 -10.56
CA VAL A 267 -9.60 -3.91 -9.29
C VAL A 267 -10.17 -2.86 -8.32
N VAL A 268 -9.53 -1.70 -8.19
CA VAL A 268 -10.07 -0.60 -7.37
C VAL A 268 -11.46 -0.20 -7.87
N ASP A 269 -11.64 0.01 -9.17
CA ASP A 269 -12.90 0.48 -9.75
C ASP A 269 -14.03 -0.54 -9.49
N GLU A 270 -13.74 -1.83 -9.68
CA GLU A 270 -14.67 -2.93 -9.39
C GLU A 270 -15.04 -3.04 -7.91
N MET A 271 -14.08 -2.85 -7.01
CA MET A 271 -14.33 -2.83 -5.57
C MET A 271 -15.11 -1.57 -5.19
N TRP A 272 -14.76 -0.43 -5.77
CA TRP A 272 -15.39 0.87 -5.51
C TRP A 272 -16.84 0.86 -5.93
N GLU A 273 -17.17 0.37 -7.12
CA GLU A 273 -18.54 0.29 -7.64
C GLU A 273 -19.47 -0.42 -6.64
N ARG A 274 -19.01 -1.53 -6.07
CA ARG A 274 -19.77 -2.40 -5.16
C ARG A 274 -19.69 -2.00 -3.68
N ALA A 275 -18.80 -1.08 -3.33
CA ALA A 275 -18.60 -0.65 -1.95
C ALA A 275 -19.75 0.25 -1.45
N LEU A 276 -20.10 0.12 -0.17
CA LEU A 276 -20.92 1.11 0.53
C LEU A 276 -20.11 2.41 0.67
N LYS A 277 -20.76 3.57 0.59
CA LYS A 277 -20.10 4.89 0.62
C LYS A 277 -20.87 5.86 1.51
N GLY A 278 -20.21 6.95 1.91
CA GLY A 278 -20.86 8.03 2.65
C GLY A 278 -21.53 7.55 3.94
N LYS A 279 -22.76 8.03 4.16
CA LYS A 279 -23.62 7.65 5.29
C LYS A 279 -23.94 6.16 5.36
N GLU A 280 -24.03 5.47 4.22
CA GLU A 280 -24.32 4.03 4.20
C GLU A 280 -23.13 3.22 4.72
N ALA A 281 -21.91 3.57 4.29
CA ALA A 281 -20.69 3.01 4.84
C ALA A 281 -20.60 3.26 6.35
N ALA A 282 -20.85 4.49 6.80
CA ALA A 282 -20.77 4.85 8.21
C ALA A 282 -21.77 4.07 9.08
N ARG A 283 -23.02 3.93 8.60
CA ARG A 283 -24.05 3.12 9.26
C ARG A 283 -23.63 1.66 9.35
N TYR A 284 -23.15 1.07 8.25
CA TYR A 284 -22.74 -0.32 8.23
C TYR A 284 -21.55 -0.60 9.17
N LEU A 285 -20.55 0.30 9.22
CA LEU A 285 -19.44 0.19 10.19
C LEU A 285 -19.93 0.20 11.64
N ARG A 286 -20.95 1.02 11.97
CA ARG A 286 -21.57 1.06 13.30
C ARG A 286 -22.38 -0.20 13.60
N GLU A 287 -23.07 -0.75 12.60
CA GLU A 287 -23.78 -2.04 12.72
C GLU A 287 -22.79 -3.18 13.02
N LEU A 288 -21.62 -3.21 12.35
CA LEU A 288 -20.56 -4.19 12.66
C LEU A 288 -20.05 -4.06 14.10
N ILE A 289 -19.85 -2.83 14.59
CA ILE A 289 -19.45 -2.60 15.99
C ILE A 289 -20.49 -3.21 16.95
N VAL A 290 -21.77 -2.90 16.74
CA VAL A 290 -22.86 -3.41 17.60
C VAL A 290 -22.96 -4.93 17.52
N ALA A 291 -22.91 -5.51 16.32
CA ALA A 291 -22.99 -6.95 16.12
C ALA A 291 -21.90 -7.69 16.91
N VAL A 292 -20.64 -7.26 16.77
CA VAL A 292 -19.51 -7.86 17.48
C VAL A 292 -19.68 -7.72 18.99
N GLU A 293 -20.18 -6.60 19.50
CA GLU A 293 -20.40 -6.42 20.95
C GLU A 293 -21.50 -7.31 21.53
N THR A 294 -22.60 -7.47 20.78
CA THR A 294 -23.70 -8.34 21.22
C THR A 294 -23.24 -9.78 21.37
N GLU A 295 -22.44 -10.29 20.43
CA GLU A 295 -21.88 -11.64 20.51
C GLU A 295 -20.97 -11.85 21.73
N HIS A 296 -20.11 -10.86 22.03
CA HIS A 296 -19.24 -10.90 23.21
C HIS A 296 -20.03 -10.88 24.54
N THR A 297 -21.20 -10.24 24.55
CA THR A 297 -22.07 -10.16 25.74
C THR A 297 -22.88 -11.44 25.92
N THR A 298 -23.21 -12.15 24.84
CA THR A 298 -23.95 -13.42 24.86
C THR A 298 -23.08 -14.66 25.00
N ALA A 299 -21.75 -14.55 24.94
CA ALA A 299 -20.86 -15.68 25.15
C ALA A 299 -20.96 -16.19 26.60
N PRO A 300 -21.34 -17.47 26.84
CA PRO A 300 -21.49 -17.98 28.19
C PRO A 300 -20.13 -17.98 28.92
N ALA A 301 -20.17 -17.57 30.19
CA ALA A 301 -19.06 -17.69 31.12
C ALA A 301 -18.81 -19.17 31.47
N GLU A 302 -18.15 -19.91 30.59
CA GLU A 302 -17.65 -21.26 30.85
C GLU A 302 -16.20 -21.35 30.31
N ALA A 303 -15.19 -21.84 31.03
CA ALA A 303 -15.20 -22.77 32.15
C ALA A 303 -14.13 -22.38 33.19
N THR A 304 -14.53 -22.34 34.45
CA THR A 304 -13.60 -22.58 35.57
C THR A 304 -13.09 -24.02 35.42
N PRO A 305 -11.77 -24.27 35.41
CA PRO A 305 -11.30 -25.65 35.44
C PRO A 305 -11.67 -26.22 36.82
N MET A 306 -12.55 -27.23 36.82
CA MET A 306 -12.73 -28.08 37.99
C MET A 306 -11.41 -28.79 38.28
N ARG A 307 -10.99 -28.62 39.54
CA ARG A 307 -9.88 -29.23 40.30
C ARG A 307 -9.18 -30.45 39.71
#